data_AF-A0A5B7K129-F1
#
_entry.id   AF-A0A5B7K129-F1
#
_cell.length_a   1.000
_cell.length_b   1.000
_cell.length_c   1.000
_cell.angle_alpha   90.00
_cell.angle_beta   90.00
_cell.angle_gamma   90.00
#
_symmetry.space_group_name_H-M   'P 1'
#
loop_
_entity.id
_entity.type
_entity.pdbx_description
1 polymer ?
#
loop_
_entity_poly.entity_id
_entity_poly.type
_entity_poly.pdbx_seq_one_letter_code
_entity_poly.pdbx_strand_id
1 'polypeptide(L)'
;MDVVGMEDVVLGQYVGNPELEGDGALGYLDDSTVPPNSSTPTYALAVTRINNERWDGVPFILRCGELMGGVGVGEVCVCVCV
;
A
#
# COMPACT_ATOMS: atom_id res chain seq x y z
N MET A 1 2.29 -2.61 -21.98
CA MET A 1 2.34 -2.72 -20.51
C MET A 1 1.48 -3.90 -20.17
N ASP A 2 2.05 -4.90 -19.52
CA ASP A 2 1.29 -6.10 -19.16
C ASP A 2 0.27 -5.71 -18.10
N VAL A 3 -0.88 -6.38 -18.14
CA VAL A 3 -1.95 -6.15 -17.16
C VAL A 3 -1.45 -6.68 -15.82
N VAL A 4 -1.48 -5.83 -14.78
CA VAL A 4 -1.12 -6.21 -13.41
C VAL A 4 -2.15 -7.20 -12.88
N GLY A 5 -1.71 -8.41 -12.56
CA GLY A 5 -2.53 -9.45 -11.94
C GLY A 5 -2.55 -9.36 -10.41
N MET A 6 -3.37 -10.19 -9.77
CA MET A 6 -3.40 -10.28 -8.30
C MET A 6 -2.11 -10.92 -7.75
N GLU A 7 -1.43 -11.75 -8.55
CA GLU A 7 -0.14 -12.35 -8.24
C GLU A 7 1.01 -11.31 -8.18
N ASP A 8 0.83 -10.16 -8.81
CA ASP A 8 1.82 -9.08 -8.84
C ASP A 8 1.58 -8.06 -7.72
N VAL A 9 0.53 -8.22 -6.91
CA VAL A 9 0.08 -7.22 -5.94
C VAL A 9 -0.02 -7.80 -4.54
N VAL A 10 0.47 -7.04 -3.57
CA VAL A 10 0.23 -7.27 -2.15
C VAL A 10 -0.58 -6.10 -1.61
N LEU A 11 -1.74 -6.40 -1.04
CA LEU A 11 -2.61 -5.43 -0.39
C LEU A 11 -2.57 -5.62 1.13
N GLY A 12 -2.65 -4.53 1.86
CA GLY A 12 -2.69 -4.52 3.32
C GLY A 12 -3.71 -3.53 3.84
N GLN A 13 -4.15 -3.74 5.08
CA GLN A 13 -4.98 -2.82 5.85
C GLN A 13 -4.32 -2.65 7.22
N TYR A 14 -4.13 -1.41 7.67
CA TYR A 14 -3.44 -1.16 8.94
C TYR A 14 -4.32 -1.54 10.13
N VAL A 15 -3.67 -2.00 11.19
CA VAL A 15 -4.26 -2.28 12.51
C VAL A 15 -3.65 -1.36 13.55
N GLY A 16 -4.43 -1.00 14.56
CA GLY A 16 -3.94 -0.18 15.66
C GLY A 16 -2.89 -0.91 16.49
N ASN A 17 -1.92 -0.17 17.02
CA ASN A 17 -0.95 -0.71 17.96
C ASN A 17 -1.32 -0.28 19.39
N PRO A 18 -1.78 -1.20 20.26
CA PRO A 18 -2.21 -0.86 21.61
C PRO A 18 -1.08 -0.32 22.52
N GLU A 19 0.18 -0.43 22.12
CA GLU A 19 1.32 0.16 22.82
C GLU A 19 1.52 1.66 22.51
N LEU A 20 0.86 2.19 21.48
CA LEU A 20 0.91 3.59 21.10
C LEU A 20 -0.25 4.37 21.74
N GLU A 21 -0.07 5.67 21.92
CA GLU A 21 -1.14 6.60 22.34
C GLU A 21 -1.73 7.34 21.13
N GLY A 22 -2.96 7.83 21.27
CA GLY A 22 -3.64 8.60 20.22
C GLY A 22 -4.03 7.77 19.01
N ASP A 23 -3.98 8.37 17.81
CA ASP A 23 -4.45 7.75 16.57
C ASP A 23 -3.70 6.45 16.21
N GLY A 24 -2.44 6.32 16.61
CA GLY A 24 -1.65 5.11 16.37
C GLY A 24 -2.17 3.86 17.12
N ALA A 25 -3.03 4.04 18.12
CA ALA A 25 -3.68 2.96 18.85
C ALA A 25 -4.87 2.36 18.09
N LEU A 26 -5.40 3.06 17.08
CA LEU A 26 -6.61 2.69 16.35
C LEU A 26 -6.27 2.12 14.97
N GLY A 27 -6.98 1.06 14.59
CA GLY A 27 -6.94 0.47 13.26
C GLY A 27 -7.98 1.09 12.32
N TYR A 28 -7.89 0.75 11.04
CA TYR A 28 -8.79 1.28 10.02
C TYR A 28 -10.27 0.95 10.28
N LEU A 29 -10.53 -0.24 10.86
CA LEU A 29 -11.88 -0.69 11.21
C LEU A 29 -12.39 -0.12 12.55
N ASP A 30 -11.54 0.56 13.33
CA ASP A 30 -11.94 1.21 14.57
C ASP A 30 -12.56 2.60 14.31
N ASP A 31 -12.38 3.16 13.11
CA ASP A 31 -13.07 4.37 12.67
C ASP A 31 -14.57 4.08 12.45
N SER A 32 -15.42 4.75 13.23
CA SER A 32 -16.88 4.61 13.16
C SER A 32 -17.50 4.95 11.80
N THR A 33 -16.79 5.67 10.93
CA THR A 33 -17.22 5.99 9.57
C THR A 33 -16.94 4.84 8.57
N VAL A 34 -16.12 3.87 8.97
CA VAL A 34 -15.74 2.71 8.16
C VAL A 34 -16.66 1.53 8.47
N PRO A 35 -17.19 0.81 7.45
CA PRO A 35 -17.95 -0.41 7.69
C PRO A 35 -17.10 -1.49 8.41
N PRO A 36 -17.64 -2.22 9.40
CA PRO A 36 -16.86 -3.16 10.23
C PRO A 36 -16.28 -4.36 9.46
N ASN A 37 -16.80 -4.64 8.26
CA ASN A 37 -16.29 -5.70 7.37
C ASN A 37 -15.64 -5.13 6.10
N SER A 38 -15.14 -3.89 6.17
CA SER A 38 -14.50 -3.23 5.02
C SER A 38 -13.22 -3.96 4.62
N SER A 39 -13.13 -4.32 3.33
CA SER A 39 -11.92 -4.90 2.74
C SER A 39 -11.08 -3.84 1.99
N THR A 40 -11.31 -2.55 2.26
CA THR A 40 -10.55 -1.47 1.60
C THR A 40 -9.09 -1.54 2.02
N PRO A 41 -8.15 -1.71 1.08
CA PRO A 41 -6.73 -1.70 1.40
C PRO A 41 -6.26 -0.28 1.71
N THR A 42 -5.48 -0.13 2.77
CA THR A 42 -4.80 1.14 3.13
C THR A 42 -3.31 1.11 2.76
N TYR A 43 -2.85 -0.01 2.22
CA TYR A 43 -1.51 -0.24 1.72
C TYR A 43 -1.56 -1.09 0.45
N ALA A 44 -0.71 -0.76 -0.52
CA ALA A 44 -0.53 -1.53 -1.74
C ALA A 44 0.95 -1.57 -2.14
N LEU A 45 1.40 -2.74 -2.56
CA LEU A 45 2.64 -2.95 -3.28
C LEU A 45 2.30 -3.65 -4.59
N ALA A 46 2.78 -3.15 -5.72
CA ALA A 46 2.59 -3.77 -7.03
C ALA A 46 3.91 -3.87 -7.77
N VAL A 47 4.12 -5.00 -8.45
CA VAL A 47 5.20 -5.16 -9.43
C VAL A 47 4.63 -4.90 -10.82
N THR A 48 5.24 -3.97 -11.55
CA THR A 48 4.83 -3.62 -12.91
C THR A 48 5.99 -3.76 -13.87
N ARG A 49 5.69 -4.02 -15.14
CA ARG A 49 6.69 -4.18 -16.20
C ARG A 49 6.34 -3.29 -17.39
N ILE A 50 7.33 -2.50 -17.82
CA ILE A 50 7.18 -1.63 -18.98
C ILE A 50 7.69 -2.39 -20.21
N ASN A 51 6.76 -2.87 -21.02
CA ASN A 51 7.09 -3.59 -22.25
C ASN A 51 7.60 -2.63 -23.34
N ASN A 52 8.90 -2.33 -23.29
CA ASN A 52 9.67 -1.67 -24.34
C ASN A 52 11.14 -2.09 -24.26
N GLU A 53 11.92 -1.79 -25.31
CA GLU A 53 13.34 -2.18 -25.41
C GLU A 53 14.20 -1.70 -24.23
N ARG A 54 13.90 -0.51 -23.69
CA ARG A 54 14.72 0.10 -22.62
C ARG A 54 14.58 -0.63 -21.28
N TRP A 55 13.41 -1.21 -21.02
CA TRP A 55 13.04 -1.77 -19.71
C TRP A 55 12.61 -3.24 -19.79
N ASP A 56 12.94 -3.92 -20.88
CA ASP A 56 12.64 -5.34 -21.04
C ASP A 56 13.29 -6.15 -19.91
N GLY A 57 12.48 -6.98 -19.24
CA GLY A 57 12.89 -7.75 -18.07
C GLY A 57 13.04 -6.98 -16.74
N VAL A 58 12.90 -5.65 -16.71
CA VAL A 58 13.11 -4.84 -15.49
C VAL A 58 11.82 -4.64 -14.69
N PRO A 59 11.75 -5.05 -13.41
CA PRO A 59 10.58 -4.84 -12.57
C PRO A 59 10.56 -3.43 -11.94
N PHE A 60 9.39 -2.80 -11.97
CA PHE A 60 9.09 -1.54 -11.30
C PHE A 60 8.21 -1.81 -10.09
N ILE A 61 8.72 -1.53 -8.89
CA ILE A 61 8.00 -1.75 -7.64
C ILE A 61 7.31 -0.43 -7.26
N LEU A 62 5.98 -0.45 -7.26
CA LEU A 62 5.14 0.63 -6.76
C LEU A 62 4.74 0.30 -5.33
N ARG A 63 4.99 1.19 -4.38
CA ARG A 63 4.57 1.06 -2.99
C ARG A 63 3.83 2.32 -2.56
N CYS A 64 2.68 2.16 -1.95
CA CYS A 64 1.91 3.26 -1.37
C CYS A 64 1.20 2.77 -0.11
N GLY A 65 1.10 3.62 0.90
CA GLY A 65 0.26 3.37 2.06
C GLY A 65 0.00 4.63 2.86
N GLU A 66 -1.09 4.62 3.61
CA GLU A 66 -1.48 5.67 4.54
C GLU A 66 -1.44 5.10 5.97
N LEU A 67 -0.87 5.86 6.91
CA LEU A 67 -0.89 5.55 8.33
C LEU A 67 -1.40 6.76 9.11
N MET A 68 -2.48 6.59 9.87
CA MET A 68 -3.01 7.64 10.75
C MET A 68 -2.24 7.60 12.08
N GLY A 69 -1.13 8.32 12.11
CA GLY A 69 -0.21 8.34 13.26
C GLY A 69 0.73 9.53 13.21
N GLY A 70 0.18 10.72 12.96
CA GLY A 70 0.82 11.98 13.34
C GLY A 70 2.14 12.37 12.67
N VAL A 71 2.64 11.73 11.61
CA VAL A 71 3.59 12.36 10.66
C VAL A 71 3.61 11.57 9.35
N GLY A 72 3.39 12.25 8.22
CA GLY A 72 3.92 11.82 6.93
C GLY A 72 2.94 11.15 5.97
N VAL A 73 2.42 11.97 5.05
CA VAL A 73 2.09 11.71 3.64
C VAL A 73 1.90 10.26 3.20
N GLY A 74 0.77 10.00 2.52
CA GLY A 74 0.66 8.93 1.54
C GLY A 74 1.82 9.00 0.54
N GLU A 75 2.90 8.29 0.84
CA GLU A 75 4.12 8.30 0.06
C GLU A 75 3.96 7.24 -1.02
N VAL A 76 3.80 7.68 -2.27
CA VAL A 76 3.93 6.79 -3.42
C VAL A 76 5.42 6.66 -3.71
N CYS A 77 6.06 5.64 -3.15
CA CYS A 77 7.42 5.28 -3.51
C CYS A 77 7.39 4.46 -4.79
N VAL A 78 8.02 4.99 -5.86
CA VAL A 78 8.34 4.20 -7.05
C VAL A 78 9.81 3.82 -6.96
N CYS A 79 10.09 2.54 -6.71
CA CYS A 79 11.44 2.01 -6.75
C CYS A 79 11.64 1.26 -8.07
N VAL A 80 12.64 1.66 -8.84
CA VAL A 80 13.09 0.89 -10.01
C VAL A 80 14.17 -0.06 -9.52
N CYS A 81 13.86 -1.35 -9.51
CA CYS A 81 14.87 -2.37 -9.29
C CYS A 81 15.55 -2.65 -10.63
N VAL A 82 16.67 -1.97 -10.89
CA VAL A 82 17.68 -2.40 -11.87
C VAL A 82 18.56 -3.50 -11.30
#